data_AF-A0A2T5GH53-F1
#
_entry.id   AF-A0A2T5GH53-F1
#
_cell.length_a   1.000
_cell.length_b   1.000
_cell.length_c   1.000
_cell.angle_alpha   90.00
_cell.angle_beta   90.00
_cell.angle_gamma   90.00
#
_symmetry.space_group_name_H-M   'P 1'
#
loop_
_entity.id
_entity.type
_entity.pdbx_description
1 polymer ?
#
loop_
_entity_poly.entity_id
_entity_poly.type
_entity_poly.pdbx_seq_one_letter_code
_entity_poly.pdbx_strand_id
1 'polypeptide(L)'
;MILTKQPFALVAAVAIGLMMPGVAFAQQGGTQAQRAENMQAATALHTRIDATQARIENARRTHKIARARATALNRQIAQTRQSMTRLGKQQGFVSAAELASYNRTLGTIESELDQRGVARSYGKDMLPAAPNGRH
;
A
#
# COMPACT_ATOMS: atom_id res chain seq x y z
N MET A 1 45.68 -45.54 24.35
CA MET A 1 46.30 -44.22 24.49
C MET A 1 45.48 -43.42 25.49
N ILE A 2 46.17 -42.91 26.51
CA ILE A 2 45.66 -42.18 27.67
C ILE A 2 45.72 -40.67 27.37
N LEU A 3 44.98 -39.87 28.17
CA LEU A 3 45.16 -38.43 28.44
C LEU A 3 44.43 -37.49 27.42
N THR A 4 43.65 -36.48 27.81
CA THR A 4 43.88 -35.52 28.91
C THR A 4 42.60 -34.72 29.27
N LYS A 5 42.23 -34.79 30.56
CA LYS A 5 41.72 -33.76 31.50
C LYS A 5 40.75 -32.64 31.05
N GLN A 6 39.52 -32.75 31.57
CA GLN A 6 38.64 -31.81 32.32
C GLN A 6 38.75 -30.25 32.23
N PRO A 7 37.95 -29.45 32.98
CA PRO A 7 36.90 -28.61 32.40
C PRO A 7 37.10 -27.11 32.70
N PHE A 8 36.46 -26.23 31.92
CA PHE A 8 36.20 -24.86 32.39
C PHE A 8 34.71 -24.70 32.64
N ALA A 9 34.36 -24.83 33.91
CA ALA A 9 33.17 -24.23 34.47
C ALA A 9 33.33 -22.71 34.41
N LEU A 10 32.32 -22.01 33.91
CA LEU A 10 32.09 -20.62 34.31
C LEU A 10 30.60 -20.47 34.67
N VAL A 11 30.37 -20.53 35.98
CA VAL A 11 29.45 -19.73 36.79
C VAL A 11 28.07 -19.42 36.19
N ALA A 12 27.08 -20.01 36.85
CA ALA A 12 25.69 -19.61 36.78
C ALA A 12 25.48 -18.14 37.17
N ALA A 13 24.70 -17.42 36.38
CA ALA A 13 23.87 -16.34 36.87
C ALA A 13 22.41 -16.80 36.75
N VAL A 14 21.94 -17.43 37.81
CA VAL A 14 20.51 -17.58 38.10
C VAL A 14 19.99 -16.16 38.37
N ALA A 15 19.36 -15.56 37.36
CA ALA A 15 18.44 -14.45 37.59
C ALA A 15 17.04 -15.04 37.70
N ILE A 16 16.63 -15.35 38.93
CA ILE A 16 15.22 -15.49 39.30
C ILE A 16 14.61 -14.09 39.14
N GLY A 17 14.12 -13.81 37.93
CA GLY A 17 13.24 -12.69 37.66
C GLY A 17 11.82 -13.13 37.94
N LEU A 18 11.25 -12.57 39.01
CA LEU A 18 9.89 -12.75 39.50
C LEU A 18 8.83 -12.77 38.39
N MET A 19 7.82 -13.61 38.59
CA MET A 19 6.51 -13.60 37.95
C MET A 19 6.05 -12.18 37.57
N MET A 20 5.74 -11.96 36.30
CA MET A 20 4.62 -11.11 35.89
C MET A 20 3.91 -11.73 34.68
N PRO A 21 2.73 -12.34 34.84
CA PRO A 21 1.86 -12.65 33.71
C PRO A 21 1.20 -11.34 33.26
N GLY A 22 1.85 -10.57 32.39
CA GLY A 22 1.31 -9.26 32.07
C GLY A 22 2.10 -8.43 31.08
N VAL A 23 2.24 -8.89 29.85
CA VAL A 23 2.29 -8.00 28.65
C VAL A 23 1.91 -8.80 27.38
N ALA A 24 0.76 -9.45 27.40
CA ALA A 24 0.10 -9.90 26.17
C ALA A 24 -1.05 -8.93 25.81
N PHE A 25 -0.83 -7.62 25.90
CA PHE A 25 -1.85 -6.59 25.59
C PHE A 25 -1.30 -5.42 24.77
N ALA A 26 -0.23 -5.61 23.98
CA ALA A 26 0.25 -4.58 23.04
C ALA A 26 0.07 -4.97 21.55
N GLN A 27 -0.27 -6.22 21.23
CA GLN A 27 -0.38 -6.68 19.84
C GLN A 27 -1.80 -6.61 19.25
N GLN A 28 -2.84 -6.45 20.08
CA GLN A 28 -4.23 -6.33 19.59
C GLN A 28 -4.59 -4.92 19.10
N GLY A 29 -4.04 -3.86 19.71
CA GLY A 29 -4.26 -2.47 19.26
C GLY A 29 -3.59 -2.16 17.91
N GLY A 30 -2.36 -2.65 17.72
CA GLY A 30 -1.61 -2.46 16.47
C GLY A 30 -2.26 -3.15 15.26
N THR A 31 -2.91 -4.31 15.46
CA THR A 31 -3.55 -5.04 14.35
C THR A 31 -4.89 -4.42 13.94
N GLN A 32 -5.69 -3.89 14.87
CA GLN A 32 -6.96 -3.25 14.52
C GLN A 32 -6.77 -1.87 13.89
N ALA A 33 -5.87 -1.04 14.45
CA ALA A 33 -5.52 0.25 13.86
C ALA A 33 -4.93 0.08 12.44
N GLN A 34 -3.99 -0.86 12.28
CA GLN A 34 -3.39 -1.15 10.97
C GLN A 34 -4.41 -1.71 9.96
N ARG A 35 -5.40 -2.50 10.40
CA ARG A 35 -6.50 -2.92 9.52
C ARG A 35 -7.36 -1.73 9.09
N ALA A 36 -7.68 -0.81 10.01
CA ALA A 36 -8.42 0.40 9.67
C ALA A 36 -7.65 1.27 8.66
N GLU A 37 -6.35 1.46 8.86
CA GLU A 37 -5.47 2.17 7.92
C GLU A 37 -5.44 1.47 6.55
N ASN A 38 -5.30 0.15 6.52
CA ASN A 38 -5.33 -0.63 5.28
C ASN A 38 -6.67 -0.50 4.54
N MET A 39 -7.80 -0.48 5.25
CA MET A 39 -9.13 -0.26 4.64
C MET A 39 -9.26 1.15 4.05
N GLN A 40 -8.76 2.17 4.75
CA GLN A 40 -8.73 3.53 4.24
C GLN A 40 -7.84 3.64 3.00
N ALA A 41 -6.65 3.04 3.04
CA ALA A 41 -5.72 3.00 1.92
C ALA A 41 -6.30 2.23 0.72
N ALA A 42 -7.01 1.10 0.95
CA ALA A 42 -7.70 0.37 -0.10
C ALA A 42 -8.80 1.22 -0.75
N THR A 43 -9.58 1.96 0.05
CA THR A 43 -10.60 2.89 -0.45
C THR A 43 -9.98 4.01 -1.30
N ALA A 44 -8.91 4.65 -0.81
CA ALA A 44 -8.20 5.68 -1.56
C ALA A 44 -7.65 5.14 -2.89
N LEU A 45 -7.16 3.90 -2.88
CA LEU A 45 -6.65 3.22 -4.06
C LEU A 45 -7.76 2.91 -5.08
N HIS A 46 -8.97 2.56 -4.63
CA HIS A 46 -10.14 2.43 -5.50
C HIS A 46 -10.48 3.75 -6.22
N THR A 47 -10.52 4.86 -5.47
CA THR A 47 -10.73 6.20 -6.07
C THR A 47 -9.64 6.53 -7.10
N ARG A 48 -8.39 6.19 -6.79
CA ARG A 48 -7.24 6.43 -7.68
C ARG A 48 -7.32 5.56 -8.95
N ILE A 49 -7.81 4.33 -8.84
CA ILE A 49 -8.10 3.45 -9.98
C ILE A 49 -9.14 4.10 -10.91
N ASP A 50 -10.25 4.59 -10.35
CA ASP A 50 -11.31 5.24 -11.14
C ASP A 50 -10.79 6.51 -11.85
N ALA A 51 -10.03 7.34 -11.13
CA ALA A 51 -9.40 8.53 -11.71
C ALA A 51 -8.40 8.17 -12.82
N THR A 52 -7.58 7.14 -12.64
CA THR A 52 -6.62 6.68 -13.66
C THR A 52 -7.34 6.14 -14.90
N GLN A 53 -8.42 5.39 -14.71
CA GLN A 53 -9.25 4.91 -15.83
C GLN A 53 -9.86 6.07 -16.64
N ALA A 54 -10.36 7.10 -15.96
CA ALA A 54 -10.86 8.31 -16.62
C ALA A 54 -9.74 9.04 -17.40
N ARG A 55 -8.52 9.09 -16.86
CA ARG A 55 -7.35 9.66 -17.56
C ARG A 55 -6.97 8.86 -18.80
N ILE A 56 -6.98 7.52 -18.75
CA ILE A 56 -6.74 6.66 -19.92
C ILE A 56 -7.78 6.95 -21.02
N GLU A 57 -9.05 7.06 -20.63
CA GLU A 57 -10.12 7.36 -21.58
C GLU A 57 -9.98 8.76 -22.19
N ASN A 58 -9.63 9.76 -21.40
CA ASN A 58 -9.35 11.11 -21.90
C ASN A 58 -8.13 11.12 -22.84
N ALA A 59 -7.04 10.45 -22.46
CA ALA A 59 -5.83 10.32 -23.27
C ALA A 59 -6.13 9.67 -24.63
N ARG A 60 -7.03 8.68 -24.65
CA ARG A 60 -7.50 8.04 -25.88
C ARG A 60 -8.33 9.01 -26.73
N ARG A 61 -9.27 9.75 -26.14
CA ARG A 61 -10.14 10.72 -26.84
C ARG A 61 -9.35 11.88 -27.44
N THR A 62 -8.30 12.31 -26.76
CA THR A 62 -7.40 13.40 -27.18
C THR A 62 -6.22 12.92 -28.03
N HIS A 63 -6.24 11.65 -28.47
CA HIS A 63 -5.21 11.02 -29.31
C HIS A 63 -3.79 11.06 -28.73
N LYS A 64 -3.65 11.26 -27.41
CA LYS A 64 -2.35 11.20 -26.70
C LYS A 64 -1.82 9.77 -26.58
N ILE A 65 -2.71 8.78 -26.60
CA ILE A 65 -2.37 7.36 -26.67
C ILE A 65 -3.21 6.65 -27.73
N ALA A 66 -2.62 5.64 -28.37
CA ALA A 66 -3.33 4.80 -29.33
C ALA A 66 -4.41 3.95 -28.65
N ARG A 67 -5.47 3.60 -29.40
CA ARG A 67 -6.58 2.75 -28.91
C ARG A 67 -6.08 1.43 -28.33
N ALA A 68 -5.16 0.76 -29.02
CA ALA A 68 -4.59 -0.51 -28.56
C ALA A 68 -3.88 -0.35 -27.20
N ARG A 69 -3.14 0.75 -27.00
CA ARG A 69 -2.47 1.03 -25.74
C ARG A 69 -3.47 1.34 -24.63
N ALA A 70 -4.48 2.16 -24.90
CA ALA A 70 -5.56 2.42 -23.95
C ALA A 70 -6.26 1.14 -23.51
N THR A 71 -6.53 0.20 -24.43
CA THR A 71 -7.09 -1.12 -24.10
C THR A 71 -6.15 -1.92 -23.20
N ALA A 72 -4.84 -1.94 -23.47
CA ALA A 72 -3.87 -2.63 -22.62
C ALA A 72 -3.83 -2.05 -21.20
N LEU A 73 -3.79 -0.73 -21.06
CA LEU A 73 -3.80 -0.06 -19.75
C LEU A 73 -5.10 -0.32 -18.98
N ASN A 74 -6.26 -0.26 -19.67
CA ASN A 74 -7.55 -0.57 -19.05
C ASN A 74 -7.63 -2.03 -18.57
N ARG A 75 -7.00 -2.98 -19.26
CA ARG A 75 -6.92 -4.36 -18.77
C ARG A 75 -6.09 -4.47 -17.49
N GLN A 76 -4.95 -3.78 -17.41
CA GLN A 76 -4.12 -3.75 -16.19
C GLN A 76 -4.88 -3.14 -15.00
N ILE A 77 -5.63 -2.06 -15.24
CA ILE A 77 -6.51 -1.45 -14.24
C ILE A 77 -7.59 -2.44 -13.77
N ALA A 78 -8.26 -3.11 -14.71
CA ALA A 78 -9.30 -4.08 -14.39
C ALA A 78 -8.76 -5.26 -13.57
N GLN A 79 -7.58 -5.78 -13.93
CA GLN A 79 -6.89 -6.84 -13.19
C GLN A 79 -6.53 -6.39 -11.77
N THR A 80 -6.03 -5.16 -11.61
CA THR A 80 -5.70 -4.58 -10.30
C THR A 80 -6.94 -4.48 -9.42
N ARG A 81 -8.04 -3.94 -9.95
CA ARG A 81 -9.33 -3.84 -9.25
C ARG A 81 -9.86 -5.22 -8.85
N GLN A 82 -9.85 -6.17 -9.77
CA GLN A 82 -10.32 -7.54 -9.50
C GLN A 82 -9.49 -8.22 -8.42
N SER A 83 -8.17 -8.07 -8.44
CA SER A 83 -7.28 -8.65 -7.45
C SER A 83 -7.51 -8.04 -6.06
N MET A 84 -7.64 -6.72 -5.96
CA MET A 84 -8.01 -6.04 -4.71
C MET A 84 -9.33 -6.54 -4.15
N THR A 85 -10.39 -6.59 -4.97
CA THR A 85 -11.71 -7.07 -4.55
C THR A 85 -11.66 -8.53 -4.09
N ARG A 86 -10.94 -9.39 -4.82
CA ARG A 86 -10.80 -10.81 -4.45
C ARG A 86 -10.10 -10.98 -3.11
N LEU A 87 -8.97 -10.30 -2.89
CA LEU A 87 -8.22 -10.42 -1.64
C LEU A 87 -8.99 -9.83 -0.46
N GLY A 88 -9.64 -8.68 -0.65
CA GLY A 88 -10.53 -8.10 0.36
C GLY A 88 -11.67 -9.05 0.75
N LYS A 89 -12.24 -9.80 -0.20
CA LYS A 89 -13.26 -10.82 0.10
C LYS A 89 -12.69 -12.07 0.78
N GLN A 90 -11.49 -12.51 0.41
CA GLN A 90 -10.89 -13.74 0.95
C GLN A 90 -10.31 -13.57 2.36
N GLN A 91 -9.68 -12.43 2.63
CA GLN A 91 -8.95 -12.18 3.89
C GLN A 91 -9.68 -11.18 4.81
N GLY A 92 -10.75 -10.55 4.32
CA GLY A 92 -11.48 -9.48 5.02
C GLY A 92 -10.77 -8.12 4.96
N PHE A 93 -9.55 -8.06 4.44
CA PHE A 93 -8.79 -6.83 4.22
C PHE A 93 -7.74 -7.05 3.11
N VAL A 94 -7.14 -5.96 2.64
CA VAL A 94 -5.96 -5.98 1.76
C VAL A 94 -4.76 -5.58 2.60
N SER A 95 -3.71 -6.39 2.61
CA SER A 95 -2.50 -6.13 3.40
C SER A 95 -1.70 -4.94 2.88
N ALA A 96 -0.86 -4.37 3.75
CA ALA A 96 0.03 -3.26 3.38
C ALA A 96 0.98 -3.61 2.21
N ALA A 97 1.44 -4.86 2.12
CA ALA A 97 2.30 -5.31 1.03
C ALA A 97 1.56 -5.37 -0.31
N GLU A 98 0.32 -5.86 -0.31
CA GLU A 98 -0.55 -5.87 -1.50
C GLU A 98 -0.89 -4.44 -1.93
N LEU A 99 -1.24 -3.56 -0.98
CA LEU A 99 -1.48 -2.14 -1.24
C LEU A 99 -0.25 -1.45 -1.86
N ALA A 100 0.94 -1.74 -1.36
CA ALA A 100 2.18 -1.20 -1.93
C ALA A 100 2.41 -1.71 -3.36
N SER A 101 2.13 -2.99 -3.62
CA SER A 101 2.21 -3.58 -4.96
C SER A 101 1.26 -2.90 -5.94
N TYR A 102 0.00 -2.72 -5.56
CA TYR A 102 -0.98 -2.03 -6.39
C TYR A 102 -0.67 -0.55 -6.63
N ASN A 103 -0.14 0.13 -5.61
CA ASN A 103 0.35 1.50 -5.76
C ASN A 103 1.48 1.61 -6.79
N ARG A 104 2.42 0.65 -6.82
CA ARG A 104 3.48 0.65 -7.85
C ARG A 104 2.91 0.41 -9.25
N THR A 105 1.98 -0.52 -9.39
CA THR A 105 1.30 -0.77 -10.68
C THR A 105 0.59 0.48 -11.18
N LEU A 106 -0.20 1.14 -10.33
CA LEU A 106 -0.86 2.39 -10.69
C LEU A 106 0.12 3.52 -10.97
N GLY A 107 1.16 3.67 -10.15
CA GLY A 107 2.20 4.68 -10.36
C GLY A 107 2.91 4.52 -11.70
N THR A 108 3.10 3.28 -12.17
CA THR A 108 3.69 3.00 -13.50
C THR A 108 2.76 3.46 -14.62
N ILE A 109 1.45 3.17 -14.51
CA ILE A 109 0.44 3.60 -15.49
C ILE A 109 0.34 5.12 -15.51
N GLU A 110 0.27 5.75 -14.34
CA GLU A 110 0.18 7.21 -14.23
C GLU A 110 1.43 7.90 -14.79
N SER A 111 2.62 7.37 -14.51
CA SER A 111 3.88 7.88 -15.07
C SER A 111 3.89 7.83 -16.59
N GLU A 112 3.39 6.74 -17.18
CA GLU A 112 3.23 6.66 -18.63
C GLU A 112 2.26 7.72 -19.16
N LEU A 113 1.12 7.93 -18.51
CA LEU A 113 0.16 8.96 -18.91
C LEU A 113 0.76 10.37 -18.79
N ASP A 114 1.56 10.63 -17.75
CA ASP A 114 2.25 11.91 -17.56
C ASP A 114 3.28 12.17 -18.67
N GLN A 115 4.08 11.17 -19.04
CA GLN A 115 5.04 11.26 -20.15
C GLN A 115 4.35 11.56 -21.50
N ARG A 116 3.08 11.20 -21.64
CA ARG A 116 2.25 11.50 -22.81
C ARG A 116 1.54 12.86 -22.72
N GLY A 117 1.80 13.63 -21.66
CA GLY A 117 1.20 14.94 -21.43
C GLY A 117 -0.29 14.88 -21.09
N VAL A 118 -0.76 13.76 -20.52
CA VAL A 118 -2.16 13.61 -20.10
C VAL A 118 -2.35 14.32 -18.78
N ALA A 119 -3.15 15.39 -18.78
CA ALA A 119 -3.43 16.16 -17.58
C ALA A 119 -3.87 15.25 -16.41
N ARG A 120 -3.28 15.51 -15.24
CA ARG A 120 -3.75 14.92 -14.00
C ARG A 120 -5.00 15.69 -13.57
N SER A 121 -6.15 15.05 -13.63
CA SER A 121 -7.36 15.59 -13.01
C SER A 121 -7.34 15.24 -11.51
N TYR A 122 -6.35 15.75 -10.78
CA TYR A 122 -6.52 15.94 -9.34
C TYR A 122 -7.39 17.19 -9.21
N GLY A 123 -8.57 17.06 -8.60
CA GLY A 123 -9.61 18.08 -8.62
C GLY A 123 -9.08 19.50 -8.51
N LYS A 124 -9.41 20.32 -9.51
CA LYS A 124 -9.45 21.78 -9.37
C LYS A 124 -10.50 22.23 -8.33
N ASP A 125 -11.25 21.28 -7.77
CA ASP A 125 -12.33 21.48 -6.80
C ASP A 125 -11.92 21.19 -5.34
N MET A 126 -10.63 20.94 -5.05
CA MET A 126 -10.15 20.66 -3.67
C MET A 126 -8.90 21.44 -3.22
N LEU A 127 -8.61 22.60 -3.81
CA LEU A 127 -7.86 23.62 -3.07
C LEU A 127 -8.88 24.58 -2.42
N PRO A 128 -9.05 24.61 -1.08
CA PRO A 128 -9.43 25.88 -0.48
C PRO A 128 -8.34 26.87 -0.91
N ALA A 129 -8.76 27.92 -1.61
CA ALA A 129 -7.95 29.11 -1.79
C ALA A 129 -7.32 29.42 -0.43
N ALA A 130 -5.99 29.45 -0.36
CA ALA A 130 -5.32 29.97 0.81
C ALA A 130 -5.98 31.33 1.11
N PRO A 131 -6.51 31.56 2.33
CA PRO A 131 -6.91 32.90 2.67
C PRO A 131 -5.66 33.76 2.53
N ASN A 132 -5.74 34.76 1.65
CA ASN A 132 -4.74 35.81 1.52
C ASN A 132 -4.53 36.45 2.90
N GLY A 133 -3.55 35.92 3.63
CA GLY A 133 -3.02 36.48 4.86
C GLY A 133 -2.16 37.66 4.50
N ARG A 134 -2.74 38.84 4.69
CA ARG A 134 -2.11 40.16 4.67
C ARG A 134 -0.78 40.17 5.41
N HIS A 135 0.21 40.83 4.82
CA HIS A 135 1.12 41.72 5.53
C HIS A 135 1.26 43.00 4.72
#